data_AF-A0A847CYN8-F1
#
_entry.id   AF-A0A847CYN8-F1
#
_cell.length_a   1.000
_cell.length_b   1.000
_cell.length_c   1.000
_cell.angle_alpha   90.00
_cell.angle_beta   90.00
_cell.angle_gamma   90.00
#
_symmetry.space_group_name_H-M   'P 1'
#
loop_
_entity.id
_entity.type
_entity.pdbx_description
1 polymer ?
#
loop_
_entity_poly.entity_id
_entity_poly.type
_entity_poly.pdbx_seq_one_letter_code
_entity_poly.pdbx_strand_id
1 'polypeptide(L)'
;MERYGRIENKDKREIVLLKGYPCVWGKCAFCEYIDDNTVDLDEMVNTNKKILEEVTGEFGKLEVINSGSVFELPPQTLIDIKNKVDEKNIKTIVFEVYYNYRMRLDEIRDFFNGINVEFKTGVETFDEYFRN
;
A
#
# COMPACT_ATOMS: atom_id res chain seq x y z
N MET A 1 4.99 -11.08 12.88
CA MET A 1 4.51 -10.88 11.50
C MET A 1 5.62 -10.17 10.77
N GLU A 2 6.11 -10.75 9.66
CA GLU A 2 7.09 -10.11 8.78
C GLU A 2 6.41 -8.98 8.00
N ARG A 3 6.96 -7.78 8.03
CA ARG A 3 6.35 -6.58 7.42
C ARG A 3 7.21 -5.92 6.35
N TYR A 4 8.44 -6.38 6.16
CA TYR A 4 9.32 -5.99 5.07
C TYR A 4 9.78 -7.25 4.33
N GLY A 5 9.96 -7.15 3.03
CA GLY A 5 10.44 -8.26 2.22
C GLY A 5 10.99 -7.84 0.86
N ARG A 6 11.55 -8.81 0.16
CA ARG A 6 12.08 -8.67 -1.20
C ARG A 6 11.42 -9.67 -2.13
N ILE A 7 10.92 -9.18 -3.25
CA ILE A 7 10.45 -10.03 -4.35
C ILE A 7 11.59 -10.09 -5.36
N GLU A 8 12.29 -11.23 -5.41
CA GLU A 8 13.49 -11.39 -6.23
C GLU A 8 13.23 -11.96 -7.63
N ASN A 9 12.00 -12.38 -7.90
CA ASN A 9 11.61 -13.03 -9.15
C ASN A 9 10.61 -12.19 -9.94
N LYS A 10 10.71 -12.24 -11.29
CA LYS A 10 9.90 -11.44 -12.23
C LYS A 10 10.12 -9.93 -12.03
N ASP A 11 9.09 -9.20 -11.60
CA ASP A 11 9.11 -7.76 -11.35
C ASP A 11 9.74 -7.48 -9.98
N LYS A 12 11.07 -7.42 -9.95
CA LYS A 12 11.83 -7.30 -8.70
C LYS A 12 11.52 -6.00 -7.97
N ARG A 13 11.25 -6.09 -6.68
CA ARG A 13 10.90 -4.94 -5.83
C ARG A 13 10.98 -5.28 -4.35
N GLU A 14 11.17 -4.25 -3.53
CA GLU A 14 10.93 -4.35 -2.10
C GLU A 14 9.42 -4.27 -1.84
N ILE A 15 8.95 -4.87 -0.76
CA ILE A 15 7.55 -4.85 -0.35
C ILE A 15 7.44 -4.57 1.14
N VAL A 16 6.47 -3.73 1.52
CA VAL A 16 6.14 -3.44 2.92
C VAL A 16 4.66 -3.66 3.21
N LEU A 17 4.36 -4.23 4.39
CA LEU A 17 3.02 -4.39 4.95
C LEU A 17 2.83 -3.40 6.11
N LEU A 18 2.16 -2.29 5.80
CA LEU A 18 1.89 -1.19 6.73
C LEU A 18 0.53 -1.36 7.42
N LYS A 19 0.36 -0.75 8.59
CA LYS A 19 -0.95 -0.64 9.24
C LYS A 19 -1.73 0.52 8.66
N GLY A 20 -3.02 0.31 8.42
CA GLY A 20 -3.97 1.32 7.96
C GLY A 20 -5.25 1.32 8.78
N TYR A 21 -6.08 2.34 8.54
CA TYR A 21 -7.44 2.40 9.04
C TYR A 21 -8.27 1.22 8.53
N PRO A 22 -9.41 0.89 9.20
CA PRO A 22 -10.31 -0.15 8.73
C PRO A 22 -10.67 0.02 7.26
N CYS A 23 -10.51 -1.04 6.47
CA CYS A 23 -10.90 -1.06 5.06
C CYS A 23 -12.33 -0.54 4.89
N VAL A 24 -12.54 0.42 3.98
CA VAL A 24 -13.86 1.05 3.78
C VAL A 24 -14.94 0.06 3.36
N TRP A 25 -14.57 -1.03 2.67
CA TRP A 25 -15.52 -2.08 2.30
C TRP A 25 -15.73 -3.08 3.43
N GLY A 26 -14.66 -3.67 3.96
CA GLY A 26 -14.65 -4.50 5.17
C GLY A 26 -15.58 -5.73 5.16
N LYS A 27 -16.11 -6.15 4.00
CA LYS A 27 -17.19 -7.14 3.89
C LYS A 27 -16.91 -8.28 2.91
N CYS A 28 -15.69 -8.39 2.37
CA CYS A 28 -15.32 -9.56 1.57
C CYS A 28 -15.41 -10.81 2.44
N ALA A 29 -16.26 -11.77 2.07
CA ALA A 29 -16.59 -12.94 2.89
C ALA A 29 -15.37 -13.82 3.24
N PHE A 30 -14.29 -13.71 2.46
CA PHE A 30 -13.06 -14.48 2.60
C PHE A 30 -11.92 -13.71 3.25
N CYS A 31 -12.05 -12.40 3.49
CA CYS A 31 -10.92 -11.56 3.87
C CYS A 31 -10.79 -11.43 5.39
N GLU A 32 -9.74 -12.03 5.94
CA GLU A 32 -9.32 -11.86 7.34
C GLU A 32 -8.16 -10.86 7.50
N TYR A 33 -7.60 -10.34 6.40
CA TYR A 33 -6.46 -9.41 6.47
C TYR A 33 -6.80 -8.10 7.19
N ILE A 34 -8.08 -7.71 7.22
CA ILE A 34 -8.57 -6.54 7.93
C ILE A 34 -8.38 -6.62 9.45
N ASP A 35 -8.08 -7.80 10.00
CA ASP A 35 -7.70 -7.98 11.41
C ASP A 35 -6.39 -7.24 11.76
N ASP A 36 -5.57 -6.89 10.75
CA ASP A 36 -4.39 -6.04 10.96
C ASP A 36 -4.70 -4.53 10.93
N ASN A 37 -5.93 -4.13 10.61
CA ASN A 37 -6.33 -2.72 10.67
C ASN A 37 -6.42 -2.22 12.12
N THR A 38 -6.28 -0.91 12.32
CA THR A 38 -6.45 -0.28 13.64
C THR A 38 -6.99 1.14 13.48
N VAL A 39 -7.56 1.70 14.56
CA VAL A 39 -7.96 3.10 14.63
C VAL A 39 -6.98 3.95 15.44
N ASP A 40 -5.96 3.33 16.03
CA ASP A 40 -4.90 4.00 16.77
C ASP A 40 -3.90 4.64 15.79
N LEU A 41 -4.01 5.97 15.63
CA LEU A 41 -3.16 6.75 14.74
C LEU A 41 -1.68 6.68 15.14
N ASP A 42 -1.38 6.74 16.43
CA ASP A 42 0.00 6.73 16.91
C ASP A 42 0.63 5.36 16.71
N GLU A 43 -0.14 4.28 16.92
CA GLU A 43 0.30 2.92 16.61
C GLU A 43 0.65 2.78 15.12
N MET A 44 -0.23 3.23 14.21
CA MET A 44 0.01 3.14 12.77
C MET A 44 1.25 3.91 12.36
N VAL A 45 1.33 5.19 12.70
CA VAL A 45 2.43 6.06 12.27
C VAL A 45 3.77 5.55 12.79
N ASN A 46 3.86 5.18 14.07
CA ASN A 46 5.11 4.70 14.67
C ASN A 46 5.53 3.33 14.10
N THR A 47 4.58 2.44 13.87
CA THR A 47 4.86 1.12 13.29
C THR A 47 5.31 1.24 11.84
N ASN A 48 4.55 2.00 11.04
CA ASN A 48 4.84 2.20 9.62
C ASN A 48 6.19 2.84 9.40
N LYS A 49 6.54 3.86 10.19
CA LYS A 49 7.83 4.53 10.10
C LYS A 49 9.00 3.57 10.32
N LYS A 50 8.93 2.70 11.32
CA LYS A 50 9.97 1.69 11.59
C LYS A 50 10.15 0.71 10.44
N ILE A 51 9.05 0.26 9.83
CA ILE A 51 9.10 -0.66 8.68
C ILE A 51 9.74 0.03 7.47
N LEU A 52 9.40 1.30 7.23
CA LEU A 52 9.96 2.08 6.12
C LEU A 52 11.48 2.34 6.27
N GLU A 53 12.03 2.28 7.49
CA GLU A 53 13.48 2.38 7.72
C GLU A 53 14.26 1.21 7.09
N GLU A 54 13.61 0.06 6.91
CA GLU A 54 14.23 -1.14 6.30
C GLU A 54 14.37 -1.03 4.77
N VAL A 55 13.62 -0.12 4.14
CA VAL A 55 13.62 0.06 2.68
C VAL A 55 14.95 0.66 2.20
N THR A 56 15.60 -0.05 1.28
CA THR A 56 16.92 0.29 0.76
C THR A 56 16.88 1.00 -0.59
N GLY A 57 15.85 0.77 -1.39
CA GLY A 57 15.73 1.19 -2.78
C GLY A 57 16.46 0.31 -3.79
N GLU A 58 16.95 -0.87 -3.40
CA GLU A 58 17.89 -1.68 -4.20
C GLU A 58 17.39 -2.03 -5.61
N PHE A 59 16.07 -2.19 -5.78
CA PHE A 59 15.45 -2.52 -7.07
C PHE A 59 14.87 -1.29 -7.79
N GLY A 60 14.92 -0.11 -7.17
CA GLY A 60 14.26 1.09 -7.69
C GLY A 60 12.74 1.01 -7.74
N LYS A 61 12.13 -0.01 -7.11
CA LYS A 61 10.68 -0.24 -7.05
C LYS A 61 10.26 -0.69 -5.65
N LEU A 62 9.19 -0.11 -5.13
CA LEU A 62 8.60 -0.41 -3.83
C LEU A 62 7.11 -0.75 -3.99
N GLU A 63 6.66 -1.84 -3.37
CA GLU A 63 5.25 -2.17 -3.21
C GLU A 63 4.81 -1.90 -1.77
N VAL A 64 3.72 -1.16 -1.61
CA VAL A 64 3.12 -0.84 -0.31
C VAL A 64 1.74 -1.48 -0.26
N ILE A 65 1.57 -2.39 0.70
CA ILE A 65 0.29 -3.03 1.02
C ILE A 65 -0.09 -2.74 2.47
N ASN A 66 -1.39 -2.74 2.78
CA ASN A 66 -1.86 -2.34 4.12
C ASN A 66 -3.17 -2.99 4.57
N SER A 67 -3.48 -4.18 4.06
CA SER A 67 -4.74 -4.88 4.34
C SER A 67 -5.97 -3.98 4.09
N GLY A 68 -5.93 -3.22 3.00
CA GLY A 68 -6.85 -2.15 2.68
C GLY A 68 -6.43 -1.46 1.38
N SER A 69 -6.78 -0.20 1.20
CA SER A 69 -6.26 0.63 0.11
C SER A 69 -5.27 1.67 0.64
N VAL A 70 -4.50 2.26 -0.28
CA VAL A 70 -3.64 3.42 0.02
C VAL A 70 -4.37 4.59 0.68
N PHE A 71 -5.68 4.75 0.43
CA PHE A 71 -6.50 5.80 1.01
C PHE A 71 -6.80 5.60 2.50
N GLU A 72 -6.62 4.39 3.03
CA GLU A 72 -6.72 4.09 4.45
C GLU A 72 -5.37 4.23 5.19
N LEU A 73 -4.29 4.62 4.52
CA LEU A 73 -3.05 4.98 5.21
C LEU A 73 -3.17 6.39 5.83
N PRO A 74 -2.67 6.61 7.06
CA PRO A 74 -2.62 7.93 7.65
C PRO A 74 -1.85 8.93 6.77
N PRO A 75 -2.25 10.22 6.71
CA PRO A 75 -1.54 11.23 5.93
C PRO A 75 -0.04 11.31 6.25
N GLN A 76 0.33 11.16 7.54
CA GLN A 76 1.73 11.14 7.95
C GLN A 76 2.49 9.94 7.35
N THR A 77 1.87 8.77 7.28
CA THR A 77 2.47 7.59 6.62
C THR A 77 2.68 7.83 5.12
N LEU A 78 1.75 8.47 4.42
CA LEU A 78 1.93 8.83 3.01
C LEU A 78 3.14 9.77 2.81
N ILE A 79 3.30 10.75 3.70
CA ILE A 79 4.47 11.65 3.72
C ILE A 79 5.76 10.86 3.95
N ASP A 80 5.76 9.95 4.93
CA ASP A 80 6.94 9.13 5.25
C ASP A 80 7.33 8.21 4.07
N ILE A 81 6.35 7.64 3.37
CA ILE A 81 6.58 6.88 2.13
C ILE A 81 7.19 7.77 1.06
N LYS A 82 6.63 8.97 0.80
CA LYS A 82 7.15 9.90 -0.21
C LYS A 82 8.60 10.29 0.08
N ASN A 83 8.89 10.63 1.34
CA ASN A 83 10.25 10.95 1.78
C ASN A 83 11.20 9.78 1.56
N LYS A 84 10.78 8.55 1.88
CA LYS A 84 11.59 7.35 1.67
C LYS A 84 11.85 7.08 0.19
N VAL A 85 10.83 7.22 -0.65
CA VAL A 85 10.92 7.06 -2.10
C VAL A 85 11.91 8.06 -2.70
N ASP A 86 11.85 9.32 -2.27
CA ASP A 86 12.78 10.36 -2.72
C ASP A 86 14.20 10.11 -2.22
N GLU A 87 14.36 9.80 -0.93
CA GLU A 87 15.65 9.49 -0.28
C GLU A 87 16.37 8.33 -0.97
N LYS A 88 15.63 7.27 -1.32
CA LYS A 88 16.18 6.06 -1.94
C LYS A 88 16.14 6.08 -3.47
N ASN A 89 15.74 7.20 -4.07
CA ASN A 89 15.66 7.37 -5.52
C ASN A 89 14.81 6.29 -6.21
N ILE A 90 13.74 5.84 -5.55
CA ILE A 90 12.81 4.82 -6.04
C ILE A 90 12.00 5.42 -7.20
N LYS A 91 11.86 4.66 -8.29
CA LYS A 91 11.29 5.13 -9.56
C LYS A 91 9.86 4.70 -9.77
N THR A 92 9.48 3.58 -9.17
CA THR A 92 8.11 3.07 -9.25
C THR A 92 7.62 2.71 -7.85
N ILE A 93 6.39 3.12 -7.54
CA ILE A 93 5.67 2.67 -6.36
C ILE A 93 4.38 1.97 -6.76
N VAL A 94 4.06 0.87 -6.08
CA VAL A 94 2.85 0.09 -6.30
C VAL A 94 1.99 0.18 -5.04
N PHE A 95 0.71 0.49 -5.21
CA PHE A 95 -0.28 0.48 -4.14
C PHE A 95 -1.41 -0.49 -4.45
N GLU A 96 -2.07 -1.00 -3.41
CA GLU A 96 -3.36 -1.67 -3.53
C GLU A 96 -4.52 -0.69 -3.36
N VAL A 97 -5.60 -0.93 -4.09
CA VAL A 97 -6.79 -0.08 -4.08
C VAL A 97 -8.08 -0.85 -4.34
N TYR A 98 -9.08 -0.62 -3.50
CA TYR A 98 -10.45 -1.07 -3.74
C TYR A 98 -11.09 -0.30 -4.89
N TYR A 99 -11.84 -0.98 -5.76
CA TYR A 99 -12.38 -0.42 -7.01
C TYR A 99 -13.24 0.84 -6.82
N ASN A 100 -13.90 1.02 -5.67
CA ASN A 100 -14.69 2.24 -5.41
C ASN A 100 -13.83 3.52 -5.30
N TYR A 101 -12.52 3.40 -5.07
CA TYR A 101 -11.59 4.53 -5.09
C TYR A 101 -11.08 4.90 -6.50
N ARG A 102 -11.52 4.22 -7.58
CA ARG A 102 -11.01 4.47 -8.95
C ARG A 102 -11.08 5.93 -9.42
N MET A 103 -12.02 6.71 -8.90
CA MET A 103 -12.20 8.13 -9.24
C MET A 103 -11.22 9.06 -8.50
N ARG A 104 -10.45 8.53 -7.54
CA ARG A 104 -9.52 9.27 -6.68
C ARG A 104 -8.06 8.94 -6.94
N LEU A 105 -7.75 8.07 -7.90
CA LEU A 105 -6.38 7.61 -8.15
C LEU A 105 -5.42 8.75 -8.51
N ASP A 106 -5.92 9.79 -9.18
CA ASP A 106 -5.10 10.94 -9.56
C ASP A 106 -4.64 11.75 -8.33
N GLU A 107 -5.38 11.73 -7.22
CA GLU A 107 -4.93 12.34 -5.95
C GLU A 107 -3.60 11.73 -5.49
N ILE A 108 -3.44 10.40 -5.63
CA ILE A 108 -2.21 9.70 -5.27
C ILE A 108 -1.12 9.93 -6.31
N ARG A 109 -1.45 9.93 -7.61
CA ARG A 109 -0.47 10.22 -8.67
C ARG A 109 0.13 11.61 -8.52
N ASP A 110 -0.71 12.60 -8.23
CA ASP A 110 -0.29 13.98 -8.02
C ASP A 110 0.55 14.13 -6.76
N PHE A 111 0.19 13.43 -5.67
CA PHE A 111 0.98 13.41 -4.44
C PHE A 111 2.38 12.81 -4.63
N PHE A 112 2.49 11.74 -5.44
CA PHE A 112 3.74 11.10 -5.82
C PHE A 112 4.30 11.60 -7.17
N ASN A 113 4.05 12.87 -7.52
CA ASN A 113 4.48 13.43 -8.79
C ASN A 113 5.99 13.22 -9.05
N GLY A 114 6.34 12.84 -10.28
CA GLY A 114 7.71 12.49 -10.69
C GLY A 114 8.11 11.02 -10.44
N ILE A 115 7.22 10.22 -9.84
CA ILE A 115 7.39 8.77 -9.63
C ILE A 115 6.30 8.05 -10.43
N ASN A 116 6.63 6.88 -11.01
CA ASN A 116 5.62 6.04 -11.65
C ASN A 116 4.75 5.36 -10.58
N VAL A 117 3.45 5.63 -10.56
CA VAL A 117 2.51 5.03 -9.60
C VAL A 117 1.65 3.97 -10.29
N GLU A 118 1.80 2.73 -9.83
CA GLU A 118 1.00 1.58 -10.27
C GLU A 118 -0.04 1.22 -9.21
N PHE A 119 -1.20 0.73 -9.65
CA PHE A 119 -2.27 0.29 -8.76
C PHE A 119 -2.63 -1.17 -9.02
N LYS A 120 -2.76 -1.94 -7.94
CA LYS A 120 -3.32 -3.29 -7.92
C LYS A 120 -4.71 -3.23 -7.30
N THR A 121 -5.61 -4.05 -7.79
CA THR A 121 -6.98 -4.12 -7.25
C THR A 121 -7.45 -5.56 -7.20
N GLY A 122 -8.11 -5.91 -6.10
CA GLY A 122 -8.68 -7.23 -5.85
C GLY A 122 -9.97 -7.44 -6.64
N VAL A 123 -9.85 -7.87 -7.90
CA VAL A 123 -11.01 -8.27 -8.71
C VAL A 123 -11.47 -9.67 -8.33
N GLU A 124 -10.53 -10.54 -7.93
CA GLU A 124 -10.67 -11.96 -7.55
C GLU A 124 -11.17 -12.89 -8.65
N THR A 125 -12.25 -12.51 -9.33
CA THR A 125 -12.77 -13.20 -10.51
C THR A 125 -13.44 -12.20 -11.46
N PHE A 126 -13.40 -12.48 -12.75
CA PHE A 126 -14.16 -11.71 -13.74
C PHE A 126 -15.63 -12.14 -13.82
N ASP A 127 -16.01 -13.27 -13.20
CA ASP A 127 -17.41 -13.66 -13.04
C ASP A 127 -18.14 -12.68 -12.12
N GLU A 128 -19.10 -11.95 -12.67
CA GLU A 128 -19.85 -10.92 -11.96
C GLU A 128 -20.74 -11.47 -10.85
N TYR A 129 -21.34 -12.65 -11.06
CA TYR A 129 -22.26 -13.28 -10.10
C TYR A 129 -21.52 -13.90 -8.92
N PHE A 130 -20.29 -14.33 -9.13
CA PHE A 130 -19.47 -14.85 -8.03
C PHE A 130 -18.82 -13.72 -7.22
N ARG A 131 -18.47 -12.61 -7.88
CA ARG A 131 -17.80 -11.46 -7.22
C ARG A 131 -18.73 -10.61 -6.35
N ASN A 132 -20.02 -10.50 -6.72
CA ASN A 132 -21.02 -9.67 -6.03
C ASN A 132 -22.16 -10.51 -5.46
#